data_AF-A0A7Y6ZZE2-F1
#
_entry.id   AF-A0A7Y6ZZE2-F1
#
_cell.length_a   1.000
_cell.length_b   1.000
_cell.length_c   1.000
_cell.angle_alpha   90.00
_cell.angle_beta   90.00
_cell.angle_gamma   90.00
#
_symmetry.space_group_name_H-M   'P 1'
#
loop_
_entity.id
_entity.type
_entity.pdbx_description
1 polymer ?
#
loop_
_entity_poly.entity_id
_entity_poly.type
_entity_poly.pdbx_seq_one_letter_code
_entity_poly.pdbx_strand_id
1 'polypeptide(L)'
;MGKRYDTRPREEILAGHRFDTFRDAPGMDQVEQRELRTLDRFIEFAEARGIGVPSVDDFLKFVDEGTSTRPLDDLRTAFDRLLPEGAGVRQSIRDAIRAKKPRSRVCDRRSRDVILAEEVMAPYRALPGIDEVTLEDLRVLSVFLSFAEARQIAAPTEADFLAFVADVTSSRRLRSLRAVFMTILPEHPVLLALDAAIVSKSPARASRVGTMPRPLAERRVALEDLPTDWQAILTKLRMGIMPLAGRALPAKSVIDSMEDVLREYARVQLDAGAEVSITVDGLRRLLDAKTQASAAKEDKRHANAGNRVATRHTAVLRLRLFGEILEEDPLVLSAYRNHEAVLRSQTGAEVPLKFGKLEQLPSFAKSWALAGDLLAASVTAKTKRTRIRLLNEAVAVALWMFIPLRLEDGKLIWGEHVRFDGERYHIDVVTNKADEPLRGRLHKLLTPFLDALACRGVDRDYADHMRAQAIDVGAGLFRDVSGKMLSKGYPSSVWRKHFKAGAHISRSRVHTELGVLGPEGVEAALALNAQRDPRTAAFYQGGALSRVQMRRGQDMLDELIGETLND
;
A
#
# COMPACT_ATOMS: atom_id res chain seq x y z
N MET A 1 36.53 -29.43 -3.23
CA MET A 1 36.26 -29.28 -4.68
C MET A 1 35.63 -27.91 -4.91
N GLY A 2 36.35 -26.95 -5.50
CA GLY A 2 35.85 -25.58 -5.66
C GLY A 2 34.60 -25.55 -6.53
N LYS A 3 33.53 -24.86 -6.09
CA LYS A 3 32.29 -24.70 -6.89
C LYS A 3 32.61 -23.86 -8.12
N ARG A 4 32.96 -24.54 -9.23
CA ARG A 4 33.14 -23.91 -10.55
C ARG A 4 31.77 -23.38 -10.98
N TYR A 5 31.67 -22.07 -11.16
CA TYR A 5 30.43 -21.42 -11.57
C TYR A 5 30.16 -21.77 -13.04
N ASP A 6 28.99 -22.33 -13.34
CA ASP A 6 28.59 -22.62 -14.72
C ASP A 6 28.24 -21.32 -15.44
N THR A 7 29.04 -20.97 -16.45
CA THR A 7 28.89 -19.75 -17.26
C THR A 7 28.21 -20.00 -18.60
N ARG A 8 27.82 -21.24 -18.92
CA ARG A 8 27.24 -21.57 -20.22
C ARG A 8 25.99 -20.72 -20.50
N PRO A 9 25.81 -20.20 -21.72
CA PRO A 9 24.61 -19.49 -22.15
C PRO A 9 23.42 -20.46 -22.22
N ARG A 10 22.20 -19.90 -22.22
CA ARG A 10 20.96 -20.67 -22.25
C ARG A 10 20.92 -21.67 -23.41
N GLU A 11 21.26 -21.21 -24.61
CA GLU A 11 21.22 -22.01 -25.84
C GLU A 11 22.11 -23.25 -25.74
N GLU A 12 23.32 -23.11 -25.17
CA GLU A 12 24.25 -24.23 -24.97
C GLU A 12 23.70 -25.28 -23.98
N ILE A 13 23.03 -24.84 -22.92
CA ILE A 13 22.41 -25.77 -21.94
C ILE A 13 21.23 -26.52 -22.57
N LEU A 14 20.38 -25.82 -23.33
CA LEU A 14 19.22 -26.41 -24.01
C LEU A 14 19.59 -27.37 -25.15
N ALA A 15 20.75 -27.14 -25.77
CA ALA A 15 21.31 -28.01 -26.81
C ALA A 15 21.84 -29.34 -26.24
N GLY A 16 21.98 -29.46 -24.92
CA GLY A 16 22.39 -30.70 -24.27
C GLY A 16 21.29 -31.78 -24.30
N HIS A 17 21.70 -33.05 -24.47
CA HIS A 17 20.79 -34.20 -24.55
C HIS A 17 19.86 -34.37 -23.33
N ARG A 18 20.28 -33.89 -22.15
CA ARG A 18 19.49 -33.93 -20.91
C ARG A 18 18.19 -33.11 -20.96
N PHE A 19 18.08 -32.18 -21.91
CA PHE A 19 16.90 -31.33 -22.09
C PHE A 19 16.03 -31.75 -23.27
N ASP A 20 16.33 -32.85 -23.95
CA ASP A 20 15.55 -33.30 -25.12
C ASP A 20 14.06 -33.51 -24.77
N THR A 21 13.75 -33.95 -23.54
CA THR A 21 12.37 -34.14 -23.06
C THR A 21 11.66 -32.86 -22.61
N PHE A 22 12.40 -31.78 -22.37
CA PHE A 22 11.85 -30.50 -21.88
C PHE A 22 11.87 -29.39 -22.93
N ARG A 23 12.57 -29.59 -24.06
CA ARG A 23 12.79 -28.56 -25.09
C ARG A 23 11.48 -27.99 -25.63
N ASP A 24 10.48 -28.86 -25.82
CA ASP A 24 9.16 -28.49 -26.34
C ASP A 24 8.11 -28.29 -25.24
N ALA A 25 8.51 -28.28 -23.96
CA ALA A 25 7.57 -28.06 -22.86
C ALA A 25 7.02 -26.62 -22.90
N PRO A 26 5.69 -26.40 -22.78
CA PRO A 26 5.06 -25.08 -22.93
C PRO A 26 5.57 -23.98 -21.98
N GLY A 27 6.22 -24.34 -20.87
CA GLY A 27 6.79 -23.39 -19.92
C GLY A 27 8.31 -23.25 -19.98
N MET A 28 8.97 -23.86 -20.98
CA MET A 28 10.44 -23.87 -21.07
C MET A 28 11.01 -22.48 -21.28
N ASP A 29 10.36 -21.65 -22.09
CA ASP A 29 10.67 -20.23 -22.34
C ASP A 29 10.63 -19.38 -21.05
N GLN A 30 9.80 -19.76 -20.08
CA GLN A 30 9.65 -19.08 -18.80
C GLN A 30 10.70 -19.50 -17.77
N VAL A 31 11.43 -20.60 -17.96
CA VAL A 31 12.50 -21.03 -17.05
C VAL A 31 13.72 -20.14 -17.23
N GLU A 32 14.12 -19.39 -16.21
CA GLU A 32 15.23 -18.44 -16.32
C GLU A 32 16.60 -19.15 -16.32
N GLN A 33 17.66 -18.49 -16.82
CA GLN A 33 18.99 -19.10 -16.99
C GLN A 33 19.54 -19.72 -15.70
N ARG A 34 19.24 -19.14 -14.55
CA ARG A 34 19.69 -19.64 -13.25
C ARG A 34 18.99 -20.94 -12.86
N GLU A 35 17.67 -20.99 -13.04
CA GLU A 35 16.86 -22.19 -12.78
C GLU A 35 17.28 -23.31 -13.72
N LEU A 36 17.53 -22.95 -14.99
CA LEU A 36 18.01 -23.87 -16.01
C LEU A 36 19.35 -24.53 -15.64
N ARG A 37 20.32 -23.74 -15.16
CA ARG A 37 21.61 -24.25 -14.67
C ARG A 37 21.45 -25.17 -13.46
N THR A 38 20.55 -24.84 -12.54
CA THR A 38 20.28 -25.69 -11.37
C THR A 38 19.57 -26.97 -11.77
N LEU A 39 18.65 -26.91 -12.73
CA LEU A 39 17.94 -28.05 -13.30
C LEU A 39 18.91 -28.99 -14.04
N ASP A 40 19.82 -28.47 -14.88
CA ASP A 40 20.83 -29.28 -15.57
C ASP A 40 21.70 -30.07 -14.58
N ARG A 41 22.21 -29.38 -13.55
CA ARG A 41 22.98 -30.00 -12.48
C ARG A 41 22.19 -31.04 -11.69
N PHE A 42 20.89 -30.83 -11.52
CA PHE A 42 20.04 -31.78 -10.83
C PHE A 42 19.75 -33.01 -11.69
N ILE A 43 19.51 -32.84 -12.99
CA ILE A 43 19.34 -33.95 -13.93
C ILE A 43 20.63 -34.78 -13.98
N GLU A 44 21.79 -34.15 -14.09
CA GLU A 44 23.08 -34.84 -14.01
C GLU A 44 23.25 -35.61 -12.69
N PHE A 45 22.87 -35.01 -11.56
CA PHE A 45 22.87 -35.67 -10.26
C PHE A 45 21.92 -36.88 -10.21
N ALA A 46 20.74 -36.76 -10.82
CA ALA A 46 19.71 -37.78 -10.85
C ALA A 46 20.12 -38.96 -11.76
N GLU A 47 20.64 -38.68 -12.95
CA GLU A 47 21.18 -39.66 -13.90
C GLU A 47 22.32 -40.46 -13.26
N ALA A 48 23.29 -39.78 -12.62
CA ALA A 48 24.41 -40.44 -11.95
C ALA A 48 23.99 -41.35 -10.79
N ARG A 49 22.76 -41.21 -10.27
CA ARG A 49 22.20 -42.02 -9.19
C ARG A 49 21.05 -42.93 -9.62
N GLY A 50 20.71 -42.97 -10.91
CA GLY A 50 19.59 -43.75 -11.43
C GLY A 50 18.22 -43.33 -10.88
N ILE A 51 18.04 -42.05 -10.55
CA ILE A 51 16.80 -41.52 -9.95
C ILE A 51 15.80 -41.21 -11.07
N GLY A 52 14.76 -42.04 -11.19
CA GLY A 52 13.66 -41.82 -12.15
C GLY A 52 12.63 -40.79 -11.66
N VAL A 53 12.16 -40.92 -10.42
CA VAL A 53 11.22 -39.97 -9.78
C VAL A 53 11.84 -39.47 -8.48
N PRO A 54 12.26 -38.20 -8.41
CA PRO A 54 12.91 -37.67 -7.22
C PRO A 54 12.04 -37.68 -5.95
N SER A 55 12.60 -38.22 -4.88
CA SER A 55 12.04 -38.15 -3.52
C SER A 55 12.54 -36.90 -2.77
N VAL A 56 11.95 -36.66 -1.58
CA VAL A 56 12.41 -35.61 -0.66
C VAL A 56 13.90 -35.76 -0.31
N ASP A 57 14.34 -36.99 -0.05
CA ASP A 57 15.72 -37.29 0.32
C ASP A 57 16.71 -37.04 -0.82
N ASP A 58 16.28 -37.30 -2.07
CA ASP A 58 17.11 -37.04 -3.24
C ASP A 58 17.36 -35.55 -3.44
N PHE A 59 16.32 -34.74 -3.24
CA PHE A 59 16.46 -33.29 -3.25
C PHE A 59 17.38 -32.80 -2.14
N LEU A 60 17.24 -33.31 -0.92
CA LEU A 60 18.10 -32.94 0.20
C LEU A 60 19.56 -33.35 -0.04
N LYS A 61 19.81 -34.54 -0.58
CA LYS A 61 21.15 -35.02 -0.98
C LYS A 61 21.75 -34.17 -2.10
N PHE A 62 20.94 -33.70 -3.05
CA PHE A 62 21.42 -32.83 -4.14
C PHE A 62 22.00 -31.51 -3.63
N VAL A 63 21.38 -30.92 -2.62
CA VAL A 63 21.81 -29.62 -2.09
C VAL A 63 22.81 -29.71 -0.94
N ASP A 64 23.21 -30.93 -0.55
CA ASP A 64 24.22 -31.25 0.47
C ASP A 64 23.96 -30.60 1.85
N GLU A 65 24.88 -30.73 2.82
CA GLU A 65 24.87 -30.07 4.14
C GLU A 65 24.90 -28.52 4.08
N GLY A 66 24.98 -27.94 2.87
CA GLY A 66 24.94 -26.49 2.70
C GLY A 66 23.66 -25.87 3.27
N THR A 67 23.77 -24.74 3.98
CA THR A 67 22.63 -24.11 4.67
C THR A 67 21.60 -23.44 3.73
N SER A 68 21.89 -23.36 2.43
CA SER A 68 21.09 -22.62 1.47
C SER A 68 19.98 -23.47 0.84
N THR A 69 18.73 -23.03 0.98
CA THR A 69 17.54 -23.61 0.31
C THR A 69 17.39 -23.16 -1.15
N ARG A 70 18.22 -22.21 -1.58
CA ARG A 70 18.15 -21.53 -2.86
C ARG A 70 18.16 -22.46 -4.09
N PRO A 71 18.97 -23.55 -4.14
CA PRO A 71 18.92 -24.48 -5.27
C PRO A 71 17.61 -25.30 -5.31
N LEU A 72 16.98 -25.54 -4.16
CA LEU A 72 15.67 -26.19 -4.11
C LEU A 72 14.57 -25.24 -4.59
N ASP A 73 14.63 -23.95 -4.24
CA ASP A 73 13.67 -22.95 -4.73
C ASP A 73 13.78 -22.75 -6.26
N ASP A 74 15.00 -22.79 -6.81
CA ASP A 74 15.24 -22.74 -8.26
C ASP A 74 14.64 -23.95 -8.98
N LEU A 75 14.88 -25.15 -8.45
CA LEU A 75 14.29 -26.39 -8.99
C LEU A 75 12.76 -26.39 -8.87
N ARG A 76 12.20 -25.87 -7.76
CA ARG A 76 10.74 -25.76 -7.60
C ARG A 76 10.17 -24.86 -8.69
N THR A 77 10.80 -23.73 -8.95
CA THR A 77 10.35 -22.78 -9.97
C THR A 77 10.44 -23.39 -11.37
N ALA A 78 11.51 -24.13 -11.67
CA ALA A 78 11.63 -24.87 -12.93
C ALA A 78 10.52 -25.93 -13.07
N PHE A 79 10.29 -26.77 -12.04
CA PHE A 79 9.25 -27.80 -12.09
C PHE A 79 7.83 -27.23 -12.10
N ASP A 80 7.57 -26.09 -11.46
CA ASP A 80 6.27 -25.43 -11.52
C ASP A 80 5.93 -24.94 -12.94
N ARG A 81 6.94 -24.58 -13.73
CA ARG A 81 6.80 -24.15 -15.12
C ARG A 81 6.77 -25.32 -16.10
N LEU A 82 7.52 -26.38 -15.84
CA LEU A 82 7.70 -27.51 -16.78
C LEU A 82 6.71 -28.65 -16.57
N LEU A 83 6.20 -28.85 -15.35
CA LEU A 83 5.39 -30.02 -15.00
C LEU A 83 3.94 -29.63 -14.67
N PRO A 84 2.96 -30.51 -15.00
CA PRO A 84 1.56 -30.28 -14.66
C PRO A 84 1.35 -30.19 -13.14
N GLU A 85 0.26 -29.55 -12.71
CA GLU A 85 -0.03 -29.25 -11.31
C GLU A 85 -0.11 -30.49 -10.40
N GLY A 86 -0.50 -31.63 -10.96
CA GLY A 86 -0.57 -32.92 -10.26
C GLY A 86 0.74 -33.75 -10.25
N ALA A 87 1.85 -33.26 -10.80
CA ALA A 87 3.10 -34.03 -10.82
C ALA A 87 3.67 -34.21 -9.41
N GLY A 88 3.81 -35.46 -8.95
CA GLY A 88 4.29 -35.78 -7.60
C GLY A 88 5.65 -35.15 -7.24
N VAL A 89 6.51 -34.94 -8.24
CA VAL A 89 7.82 -34.26 -8.08
C VAL A 89 7.66 -32.82 -7.56
N ARG A 90 6.61 -32.10 -7.96
CA ARG A 90 6.31 -30.75 -7.47
C ARG A 90 6.01 -30.74 -5.97
N GLN A 91 5.40 -31.81 -5.45
CA GLN A 91 5.16 -31.94 -4.02
C GLN A 91 6.42 -32.34 -3.26
N SER A 92 7.16 -33.35 -3.75
CA SER A 92 8.44 -33.80 -3.16
C SER A 92 9.44 -32.66 -2.98
N ILE A 93 9.57 -31.76 -3.96
CA ILE A 93 10.50 -30.63 -3.84
C ILE A 93 10.07 -29.59 -2.81
N ARG A 94 8.76 -29.32 -2.70
CA ARG A 94 8.24 -28.40 -1.67
C ARG A 94 8.49 -28.97 -0.29
N ASP A 95 8.36 -30.28 -0.12
CA ASP A 95 8.65 -30.97 1.13
C ASP A 95 10.15 -30.97 1.46
N ALA A 96 11.03 -31.10 0.47
CA ALA A 96 12.47 -30.91 0.65
C ALA A 96 12.85 -29.49 1.08
N ILE A 97 12.23 -28.45 0.49
CA ILE A 97 12.43 -27.04 0.92
C ILE A 97 12.01 -26.87 2.38
N ARG A 98 10.88 -27.46 2.77
CA ARG A 98 10.35 -27.44 4.15
C ARG A 98 11.26 -28.17 5.14
N ALA A 99 11.89 -29.27 4.69
CA ALA A 99 12.84 -30.03 5.49
C ALA A 99 14.17 -29.27 5.70
N LYS A 100 14.63 -28.54 4.68
CA LYS A 100 15.95 -27.87 4.71
C LYS A 100 16.01 -26.52 5.47
N LYS A 101 14.91 -25.77 5.61
CA LYS A 101 14.93 -24.47 6.33
C LYS A 101 15.16 -24.68 7.85
N PRO A 102 16.20 -24.08 8.48
CA PRO A 102 16.43 -24.16 9.92
C PRO A 102 15.23 -23.64 10.71
N ARG A 103 14.87 -24.42 11.74
CA ARG A 103 13.70 -24.23 12.60
C ARG A 103 13.77 -22.89 13.34
N SER A 104 12.96 -21.90 12.96
CA SER A 104 12.55 -20.88 13.92
C SER A 104 11.76 -21.58 15.03
N ARG A 105 12.19 -21.39 16.28
CA ARG A 105 11.46 -21.88 17.46
C ARG A 105 9.98 -21.51 17.31
N VAL A 106 9.12 -22.53 17.27
CA VAL A 106 7.65 -22.45 17.29
C VAL A 106 6.97 -22.09 15.94
N CYS A 107 7.25 -22.83 14.86
CA CYS A 107 6.24 -23.01 13.81
C CYS A 107 5.65 -24.42 13.95
N ASP A 108 4.45 -24.49 14.51
CA ASP A 108 3.62 -25.69 14.49
C ASP A 108 3.36 -26.12 13.03
N ARG A 109 3.72 -27.37 12.69
CA ARG A 109 3.64 -27.93 11.34
C ARG A 109 2.51 -28.95 11.18
N ARG A 110 1.70 -29.19 12.23
CA ARG A 110 0.58 -30.14 12.15
C ARG A 110 -0.35 -29.73 11.01
N SER A 111 -0.79 -30.71 10.22
CA SER A 111 -1.79 -30.51 9.17
C SER A 111 -3.18 -30.32 9.77
N ARG A 112 -4.16 -29.87 8.98
CA ARG A 112 -5.55 -29.75 9.43
C ARG A 112 -6.05 -31.07 10.02
N ASP A 113 -5.84 -32.18 9.31
CA ASP A 113 -6.29 -33.50 9.74
C ASP A 113 -5.64 -33.94 11.06
N VAL A 114 -4.34 -33.69 11.22
CA VAL A 114 -3.62 -34.03 12.47
C VAL A 114 -4.16 -33.20 13.63
N ILE A 115 -4.39 -31.91 13.44
CA ILE A 115 -4.93 -31.03 14.48
C ILE A 115 -6.35 -31.45 14.84
N LEU A 116 -7.21 -31.65 13.84
CA LEU A 116 -8.59 -32.07 14.08
C LEU A 116 -8.65 -33.44 14.76
N ALA A 117 -7.72 -34.35 14.49
CA ALA A 117 -7.65 -35.67 15.14
C ALA A 117 -7.28 -35.63 16.62
N GLU A 118 -6.84 -34.50 17.19
CA GLU A 118 -6.50 -34.37 18.61
C GLU A 118 -7.72 -34.50 19.52
N GLU A 119 -7.53 -35.13 20.68
CA GLU A 119 -8.60 -35.35 21.65
C GLU A 119 -9.23 -34.03 22.13
N VAL A 120 -8.41 -33.01 22.39
CA VAL A 120 -8.86 -31.65 22.75
C VAL A 120 -9.75 -31.00 21.70
N MET A 121 -9.63 -31.40 20.43
CA MET A 121 -10.43 -30.87 19.33
C MET A 121 -11.76 -31.61 19.17
N ALA A 122 -11.97 -32.77 19.81
CA ALA A 122 -13.13 -33.63 19.62
C ALA A 122 -14.49 -32.90 19.74
N PRO A 123 -14.71 -31.99 20.72
CA PRO A 123 -15.98 -31.25 20.83
C PRO A 123 -16.23 -30.26 19.69
N TYR A 124 -15.19 -29.85 18.96
CA TYR A 124 -15.24 -28.80 17.94
C TYR A 124 -15.27 -29.32 16.51
N ARG A 125 -14.94 -30.61 16.28
CA ARG A 125 -14.85 -31.22 14.94
C ARG A 125 -16.16 -31.18 14.15
N ALA A 126 -17.30 -31.23 14.85
CA ALA A 126 -18.62 -31.29 14.23
C ALA A 126 -19.31 -29.91 14.17
N LEU A 127 -18.66 -28.84 14.63
CA LEU A 127 -19.28 -27.51 14.63
C LEU A 127 -19.33 -26.92 13.22
N PRO A 128 -20.44 -26.26 12.84
CA PRO A 128 -20.51 -25.48 11.61
C PRO A 128 -19.37 -24.46 11.52
N GLY A 129 -18.72 -24.37 10.36
CA GLY A 129 -17.65 -23.39 10.10
C GLY A 129 -16.24 -23.84 10.50
N ILE A 130 -16.05 -25.02 11.11
CA ILE A 130 -14.69 -25.52 11.44
C ILE A 130 -13.81 -25.68 10.20
N ASP A 131 -14.40 -26.02 9.05
CA ASP A 131 -13.72 -26.12 7.77
C ASP A 131 -13.28 -24.77 7.20
N GLU A 132 -13.96 -23.70 7.58
CA GLU A 132 -13.69 -22.32 7.15
C GLU A 132 -12.57 -21.66 7.97
N VAL A 133 -12.25 -22.20 9.17
CA VAL A 133 -11.16 -21.69 10.01
C VAL A 133 -9.82 -21.92 9.32
N THR A 134 -8.98 -20.89 9.22
CA THR A 134 -7.66 -21.02 8.59
C THR A 134 -6.76 -21.99 9.35
N LEU A 135 -5.82 -22.65 8.65
CA LEU A 135 -4.89 -23.59 9.30
C LEU A 135 -4.03 -22.93 10.39
N GLU A 136 -3.64 -21.66 10.21
CA GLU A 136 -2.91 -20.92 11.25
C GLU A 136 -3.76 -20.71 12.50
N ASP A 137 -5.03 -20.37 12.33
CA ASP A 137 -5.96 -20.15 13.43
C ASP A 137 -6.33 -21.45 14.16
N LEU A 138 -6.48 -22.56 13.42
CA LEU A 138 -6.67 -23.90 13.99
C LEU A 138 -5.49 -24.33 14.88
N ARG A 139 -4.26 -24.00 14.48
CA ARG A 139 -3.07 -24.28 15.30
C ARG A 139 -3.11 -23.52 16.61
N VAL A 140 -3.50 -22.24 16.56
CA VAL A 140 -3.62 -21.43 17.77
C VAL A 140 -4.76 -21.96 18.67
N LEU A 141 -5.88 -22.39 18.09
CA LEU A 141 -6.98 -23.03 18.84
C LEU A 141 -6.51 -24.30 19.55
N SER A 142 -5.87 -25.25 18.85
CA SER A 142 -5.39 -26.50 19.46
C SER A 142 -4.44 -26.23 20.64
N VAL A 143 -3.47 -25.32 20.47
CA VAL A 143 -2.53 -24.96 21.56
C VAL A 143 -3.25 -24.31 22.74
N PHE A 144 -4.28 -23.51 22.49
CA PHE A 144 -5.11 -22.93 23.55
C PHE A 144 -5.95 -23.99 24.27
N LEU A 145 -6.52 -24.96 23.56
CA LEU A 145 -7.31 -26.02 24.17
C LEU A 145 -6.46 -26.95 25.03
N SER A 146 -5.25 -27.30 24.59
CA SER A 146 -4.30 -28.03 25.44
C SER A 146 -3.89 -27.23 26.67
N PHE A 147 -3.75 -25.91 26.56
CA PHE A 147 -3.51 -25.03 27.71
C PHE A 147 -4.69 -25.01 28.67
N ALA A 148 -5.92 -24.94 28.15
CA ALA A 148 -7.14 -24.93 28.95
C ALA A 148 -7.36 -26.28 29.67
N GLU A 149 -7.14 -27.39 28.98
CA GLU A 149 -7.21 -28.74 29.53
C GLU A 149 -6.18 -28.94 30.66
N ALA A 150 -4.92 -28.58 30.42
CA ALA A 150 -3.85 -28.69 31.42
C ALA A 150 -4.11 -27.86 32.69
N ARG A 151 -4.97 -26.84 32.60
CA ARG A 151 -5.38 -25.98 33.72
C ARG A 151 -6.81 -26.22 34.20
N GLN A 152 -7.49 -27.23 33.67
CA GLN A 152 -8.87 -27.58 34.00
C GLN A 152 -9.85 -26.40 33.84
N ILE A 153 -9.65 -25.59 32.80
CA ILE A 153 -10.45 -24.40 32.52
C ILE A 153 -11.70 -24.82 31.75
N ALA A 154 -12.85 -24.85 32.42
CA ALA A 154 -14.14 -25.14 31.79
C ALA A 154 -14.75 -23.94 31.07
N ALA A 155 -14.57 -22.72 31.60
CA ALA A 155 -15.07 -21.47 31.02
C ALA A 155 -13.96 -20.40 31.08
N PRO A 156 -13.26 -20.13 29.97
CA PRO A 156 -12.13 -19.21 29.96
C PRO A 156 -12.53 -17.77 30.36
N THR A 157 -11.80 -17.21 31.32
CA THR A 157 -11.90 -15.82 31.73
C THR A 157 -10.87 -14.94 31.02
N GLU A 158 -10.96 -13.61 31.20
CA GLU A 158 -9.93 -12.68 30.72
C GLU A 158 -8.52 -13.07 31.22
N ALA A 159 -8.40 -13.43 32.50
CA ALA A 159 -7.14 -13.79 33.13
C ALA A 159 -6.53 -15.06 32.48
N ASP A 160 -7.36 -16.02 32.10
CA ASP A 160 -6.94 -17.26 31.44
C ASP A 160 -6.36 -16.98 30.06
N PHE A 161 -7.02 -16.13 29.27
CA PHE A 161 -6.52 -15.70 27.97
C PHE A 161 -5.20 -14.92 28.09
N LEU A 162 -5.08 -14.03 29.08
CA LEU A 162 -3.83 -13.30 29.32
C LEU A 162 -2.69 -14.22 29.74
N ALA A 163 -2.99 -15.24 30.56
CA ALA A 163 -2.03 -16.24 30.98
C ALA A 163 -1.58 -17.15 29.81
N PHE A 164 -2.50 -17.49 28.90
CA PHE A 164 -2.18 -18.24 27.68
C PHE A 164 -1.13 -17.55 26.81
N VAL A 165 -1.20 -16.22 26.71
CA VAL A 165 -0.25 -15.41 25.91
C VAL A 165 0.81 -14.71 26.75
N ALA A 166 1.08 -15.17 27.98
CA ALA A 166 2.05 -14.54 28.87
C ALA A 166 3.47 -14.52 28.29
N ASP A 167 3.82 -15.51 27.46
CA ASP A 167 5.11 -15.69 26.79
C ASP A 167 5.36 -14.71 25.62
N VAL A 168 4.32 -14.01 25.15
CA VAL A 168 4.39 -13.12 24.00
C VAL A 168 3.92 -11.71 24.32
N THR A 169 4.55 -10.71 23.70
CA THR A 169 4.20 -9.29 23.86
C THR A 169 3.05 -8.84 22.95
N SER A 170 2.66 -9.66 21.98
CA SER A 170 1.66 -9.34 20.95
C SER A 170 0.30 -9.97 21.26
N SER A 171 -0.79 -9.25 20.95
CA SER A 171 -2.16 -9.78 20.99
C SER A 171 -2.55 -10.59 19.74
N ARG A 172 -1.60 -10.96 18.87
CA ARG A 172 -1.89 -11.72 17.63
C ARG A 172 -2.55 -13.08 17.91
N ARG A 173 -2.04 -13.85 18.87
CA ARG A 173 -2.64 -15.16 19.24
C ARG A 173 -4.09 -14.99 19.75
N LEU A 174 -4.35 -13.96 20.54
CA LEU A 174 -5.72 -13.66 21.02
C LEU A 174 -6.66 -13.26 19.88
N ARG A 175 -6.20 -12.44 18.92
CA ARG A 175 -7.00 -12.08 17.73
C ARG A 175 -7.29 -13.27 16.82
N SER A 176 -6.32 -14.19 16.72
CA SER A 176 -6.49 -15.47 16.00
C SER A 176 -7.57 -16.32 16.68
N LEU A 177 -7.51 -16.52 18.00
CA LEU A 177 -8.60 -17.17 18.76
C LEU A 177 -9.96 -16.50 18.57
N ARG A 178 -9.98 -15.16 18.49
CA ARG A 178 -11.22 -14.41 18.28
C ARG A 178 -11.82 -14.71 16.90
N ALA A 179 -11.00 -14.78 15.86
CA ALA A 179 -11.46 -15.16 14.52
C ALA A 179 -12.03 -16.59 14.51
N VAL A 180 -11.37 -17.52 15.19
CA VAL A 180 -11.87 -18.89 15.37
C VAL A 180 -13.23 -18.89 16.05
N PHE A 181 -13.34 -18.33 17.26
CA PHE A 181 -14.59 -18.38 18.04
C PHE A 181 -15.74 -17.63 17.37
N MET A 182 -15.47 -16.53 16.64
CA MET A 182 -16.51 -15.88 15.82
C MET A 182 -17.04 -16.77 14.70
N THR A 183 -16.21 -17.68 14.19
CA THR A 183 -16.55 -18.58 13.08
C THR A 183 -17.30 -19.82 13.59
N ILE A 184 -16.79 -20.49 14.63
CA ILE A 184 -17.36 -21.76 15.11
C ILE A 184 -18.35 -21.63 16.27
N LEU A 185 -18.36 -20.49 16.96
CA LEU A 185 -19.18 -20.22 18.15
C LEU A 185 -19.68 -18.75 18.15
N PRO A 186 -20.40 -18.31 17.10
CA PRO A 186 -20.92 -16.95 17.05
C PRO A 186 -21.79 -16.66 18.28
N GLU A 187 -21.69 -15.45 18.82
CA GLU A 187 -22.46 -14.96 19.98
C GLU A 187 -22.19 -15.68 21.32
N HIS A 188 -21.21 -16.57 21.38
CA HIS A 188 -20.87 -17.27 22.63
C HIS A 188 -20.20 -16.33 23.66
N PRO A 189 -20.52 -16.41 24.98
CA PRO A 189 -19.98 -15.53 26.02
C PRO A 189 -18.45 -15.49 26.13
N VAL A 190 -17.76 -16.53 25.64
CA VAL A 190 -16.29 -16.58 25.56
C VAL A 190 -15.69 -15.41 24.78
N LEU A 191 -16.44 -14.86 23.81
CA LEU A 191 -16.02 -13.70 23.03
C LEU A 191 -15.88 -12.44 23.90
N LEU A 192 -16.71 -12.27 24.93
CA LEU A 192 -16.63 -11.12 25.84
C LEU A 192 -15.34 -11.15 26.67
N ALA A 193 -15.02 -12.32 27.25
CA ALA A 193 -13.79 -12.52 28.02
C ALA A 193 -12.53 -12.38 27.14
N LEU A 194 -12.60 -12.86 25.90
CA LEU A 194 -11.50 -12.74 24.94
C LEU A 194 -11.31 -11.30 24.45
N ASP A 195 -12.39 -10.56 24.20
CA ASP A 195 -12.33 -9.15 23.81
C ASP A 195 -11.71 -8.30 24.93
N ALA A 196 -12.07 -8.56 26.19
CA ALA A 196 -11.42 -7.94 27.35
C ALA A 196 -9.90 -8.23 27.39
N ALA A 197 -9.50 -9.49 27.21
CA ALA A 197 -8.09 -9.88 27.18
C ALA A 197 -7.32 -9.24 26.00
N ILE A 198 -7.96 -9.10 24.83
CA ILE A 198 -7.36 -8.41 23.68
C ILE A 198 -7.13 -6.94 24.00
N VAL A 199 -8.06 -6.26 24.67
CA VAL A 199 -7.92 -4.87 25.10
C VAL A 199 -6.77 -4.74 26.09
N SER A 200 -6.73 -5.59 27.13
CA SER A 200 -5.70 -5.58 28.17
C SER A 200 -4.29 -5.90 27.66
N LYS A 201 -4.16 -6.84 26.70
CA LYS A 201 -2.87 -7.23 26.11
C LYS A 201 -2.41 -6.30 25.00
N SER A 202 -3.33 -5.60 24.35
CA SER A 202 -2.95 -4.65 23.31
C SER A 202 -2.14 -3.53 23.96
N PRO A 203 -1.02 -3.10 23.36
CA PRO A 203 -0.22 -2.02 23.94
C PRO A 203 -1.16 -0.84 24.19
N ALA A 204 -1.10 -0.27 25.40
CA ALA A 204 -1.81 0.95 25.73
C ALA A 204 -1.59 1.89 24.54
N ARG A 205 -2.68 2.23 23.83
CA ARG A 205 -2.61 3.22 22.76
C ARG A 205 -1.78 4.35 23.35
N ALA A 206 -0.63 4.64 22.74
CA ALA A 206 0.21 5.75 23.18
C ALA A 206 -0.75 6.88 23.46
N SER A 207 -0.85 7.23 24.75
CA SER A 207 -1.90 8.12 25.19
C SER A 207 -1.77 9.35 24.32
N ARG A 208 -2.90 9.88 23.84
CA ARG A 208 -2.91 11.17 23.14
C ARG A 208 -2.52 12.32 24.07
N VAL A 209 -1.78 12.06 25.15
CA VAL A 209 -1.20 13.06 26.03
C VAL A 209 -0.19 13.82 25.18
N GLY A 210 -0.58 15.03 24.78
CA GLY A 210 0.16 15.91 23.87
C GLY A 210 -0.31 15.88 22.41
N THR A 211 -1.22 14.99 22.01
CA THR A 211 -1.98 15.20 20.77
C THR A 211 -3.17 16.05 21.14
N MET A 212 -3.16 17.34 20.77
CA MET A 212 -4.37 18.15 20.90
C MET A 212 -5.54 17.32 20.34
N PRO A 213 -6.61 17.09 21.12
CA PRO A 213 -7.83 16.53 20.58
C PRO A 213 -8.10 17.27 19.28
N ARG A 214 -8.38 16.52 18.22
CA ARG A 214 -8.92 17.16 17.01
C ARG A 214 -10.09 17.97 17.53
N PRO A 215 -10.08 19.32 17.42
CA PRO A 215 -11.15 20.12 17.99
C PRO A 215 -12.45 19.50 17.52
N LEU A 216 -13.42 19.38 18.45
CA LEU A 216 -14.76 18.94 18.10
C LEU A 216 -15.16 19.72 16.85
N ALA A 217 -15.81 19.07 15.88
CA ALA A 217 -16.27 19.78 14.71
C ALA A 217 -17.41 20.71 15.17
N GLU A 218 -17.06 21.87 15.75
CA GLU A 218 -17.96 22.90 16.30
C GLU A 218 -19.04 23.30 15.29
N ARG A 219 -18.75 23.08 14.01
CA ARG A 219 -19.61 23.40 12.88
C ARG A 219 -20.60 22.30 12.48
N ARG A 220 -20.79 21.26 13.29
CA ARG A 220 -21.71 20.15 12.99
C ARG A 220 -22.58 19.84 14.20
N VAL A 221 -23.83 19.45 13.95
CA VAL A 221 -24.68 18.86 14.99
C VAL A 221 -24.37 17.37 15.14
N ALA A 222 -24.88 16.71 16.19
CA ALA A 222 -24.85 15.26 16.29
C ALA A 222 -25.76 14.62 15.21
N LEU A 223 -25.68 13.31 14.97
CA LEU A 223 -26.53 12.68 13.94
C LEU A 223 -28.00 12.66 14.40
N GLU A 224 -28.18 12.40 15.69
CA GLU A 224 -29.43 12.40 16.43
C GLU A 224 -30.14 13.77 16.48
N ASP A 225 -29.40 14.85 16.22
CA ASP A 225 -29.92 16.22 16.16
C ASP A 225 -30.47 16.60 14.77
N LEU A 226 -30.35 15.72 13.77
CA LEU A 226 -30.95 15.95 12.45
C LEU A 226 -32.47 15.68 12.49
N PRO A 227 -33.25 16.22 11.52
CA PRO A 227 -34.63 15.81 11.33
C PRO A 227 -34.78 14.27 11.25
N THR A 228 -35.83 13.72 11.87
CA THR A 228 -36.02 12.26 12.04
C THR A 228 -36.14 11.53 10.70
N ASP A 229 -36.81 12.16 9.74
CA ASP A 229 -36.90 11.72 8.34
C ASP A 229 -35.53 11.64 7.67
N TRP A 230 -34.65 12.63 7.91
CA TRP A 230 -33.28 12.62 7.38
C TRP A 230 -32.46 11.48 7.99
N GLN A 231 -32.58 11.26 9.30
CA GLN A 231 -31.92 10.14 9.99
C GLN A 231 -32.37 8.79 9.44
N ALA A 232 -33.67 8.61 9.19
CA ALA A 232 -34.23 7.39 8.63
C ALA A 232 -33.69 7.12 7.22
N ILE A 233 -33.60 8.15 6.37
CA ILE A 233 -33.03 8.03 5.01
C ILE A 233 -31.54 7.67 5.09
N LEU A 234 -30.75 8.34 5.91
CA LEU A 234 -29.32 8.04 6.06
C LEU A 234 -29.10 6.61 6.56
N THR A 235 -29.95 6.13 7.46
CA THR A 235 -29.92 4.75 7.94
C THR A 235 -30.21 3.76 6.81
N LYS A 236 -31.27 3.99 6.01
CA LYS A 236 -31.59 3.17 4.83
C LYS A 236 -30.43 3.12 3.84
N LEU A 237 -29.84 4.27 3.52
CA LEU A 237 -28.68 4.35 2.61
C LEU A 237 -27.48 3.58 3.18
N ARG A 238 -27.21 3.67 4.49
CA ARG A 238 -26.13 2.92 5.16
C ARG A 238 -26.38 1.41 5.18
N MET A 239 -27.64 0.98 5.20
CA MET A 239 -28.06 -0.42 5.08
C MET A 239 -28.07 -0.93 3.64
N GLY A 240 -27.74 -0.09 2.66
CA GLY A 240 -27.73 -0.46 1.25
C GLY A 240 -29.09 -0.38 0.56
N ILE A 241 -30.07 0.26 1.20
CA ILE A 241 -31.44 0.41 0.70
C ILE A 241 -31.58 1.78 0.03
N MET A 242 -31.90 1.80 -1.26
CA MET A 242 -32.19 3.03 -2.00
C MET A 242 -33.69 3.36 -1.90
N PRO A 243 -34.10 4.50 -1.31
CA PRO A 243 -35.52 4.85 -1.16
C PRO A 243 -36.24 5.13 -2.49
N LEU A 244 -35.50 5.57 -3.52
CA LEU A 244 -36.04 5.84 -4.86
C LEU A 244 -35.86 4.63 -5.77
N ALA A 245 -36.97 4.11 -6.29
CA ALA A 245 -36.96 3.02 -7.26
C ALA A 245 -36.16 3.40 -8.53
N GLY A 246 -35.33 2.48 -9.03
CA GLY A 246 -34.57 2.67 -10.26
C GLY A 246 -33.29 3.52 -10.13
N ARG A 247 -32.94 4.03 -8.95
CA ARG A 247 -31.63 4.68 -8.72
C ARG A 247 -30.61 3.74 -8.12
N ALA A 248 -29.37 3.88 -8.57
CA ALA A 248 -28.22 3.20 -7.99
C ALA A 248 -27.88 3.80 -6.61
N LEU A 249 -27.53 2.92 -5.66
CA LEU A 249 -27.06 3.33 -4.34
C LEU A 249 -25.75 4.15 -4.48
N PRO A 250 -25.64 5.32 -3.80
CA PRO A 250 -24.39 6.04 -3.75
C PRO A 250 -23.28 5.23 -3.08
N ALA A 251 -22.02 5.42 -3.51
CA ALA A 251 -20.87 4.81 -2.84
C ALA A 251 -20.79 5.25 -1.37
N LYS A 252 -20.27 4.39 -0.48
CA LYS A 252 -20.14 4.68 0.97
C LYS A 252 -19.48 6.03 1.27
N SER A 253 -18.42 6.39 0.56
CA SER A 253 -17.74 7.68 0.71
C SER A 253 -18.61 8.89 0.34
N VAL A 254 -19.58 8.71 -0.57
CA VAL A 254 -20.58 9.73 -0.91
C VAL A 254 -21.59 9.88 0.22
N ILE A 255 -22.03 8.77 0.82
CA ILE A 255 -22.94 8.77 1.98
C ILE A 255 -22.27 9.47 3.17
N ASP A 256 -21.03 9.13 3.50
CA ASP A 256 -20.27 9.78 4.58
C ASP A 256 -20.12 11.29 4.32
N SER A 257 -19.80 11.68 3.08
CA SER A 257 -19.72 13.09 2.68
C SER A 257 -21.07 13.81 2.71
N MET A 258 -22.17 13.10 2.46
CA MET A 258 -23.53 13.65 2.47
C MET A 258 -23.97 13.93 3.90
N GLU A 259 -23.80 12.96 4.80
CA GLU A 259 -24.07 13.13 6.23
C GLU A 259 -23.28 14.30 6.83
N ASP A 260 -21.99 14.39 6.52
CA ASP A 260 -21.13 15.48 6.97
C ASP A 260 -21.67 16.88 6.57
N VAL A 261 -22.20 17.00 5.35
CA VAL A 261 -22.77 18.24 4.84
C VAL A 261 -24.13 18.54 5.47
N LEU A 262 -24.98 17.52 5.65
CA LEU A 262 -26.29 17.68 6.29
C LEU A 262 -26.15 18.14 7.74
N ARG A 263 -25.19 17.57 8.48
CA ARG A 263 -24.90 17.97 9.86
C ARG A 263 -24.31 19.37 9.97
N GLU A 264 -23.54 19.80 8.99
CA GLU A 264 -23.06 21.19 8.92
C GLU A 264 -24.19 22.15 8.53
N TYR A 265 -25.03 21.77 7.58
CA TYR A 265 -26.21 22.54 7.17
C TYR A 265 -27.18 22.75 8.33
N ALA A 266 -27.52 21.69 9.05
CA ALA A 266 -28.40 21.74 10.21
C ALA A 266 -27.86 22.64 11.31
N ARG A 267 -26.54 22.57 11.61
CA ARG A 267 -25.89 23.50 12.54
C ARG A 267 -26.15 24.95 12.13
N VAL A 268 -25.91 25.29 10.86
CA VAL A 268 -26.09 26.67 10.37
C VAL A 268 -27.55 27.11 10.45
N GLN A 269 -28.53 26.23 10.21
CA GLN A 269 -29.94 26.60 10.36
C GLN A 269 -30.30 26.85 11.83
N LEU A 270 -29.88 25.95 12.72
CA LEU A 270 -30.14 26.07 14.16
C LEU A 270 -29.48 27.32 14.76
N ASP A 271 -28.23 27.61 14.39
CA ASP A 271 -27.52 28.81 14.84
C ASP A 271 -28.23 30.10 14.36
N ALA A 272 -28.96 30.04 13.25
CA ALA A 272 -29.77 31.13 12.72
C ALA A 272 -31.23 31.13 13.23
N GLY A 273 -31.59 30.20 14.12
CA GLY A 273 -32.97 30.03 14.61
C GLY A 273 -33.97 29.63 13.51
N ALA A 274 -33.49 29.07 12.39
CA ALA A 274 -34.30 28.64 11.26
C ALA A 274 -34.63 27.15 11.35
N GLU A 275 -35.74 26.76 10.72
CA GLU A 275 -36.10 25.35 10.57
C GLU A 275 -35.04 24.59 9.75
N VAL A 276 -34.74 23.36 10.17
CA VAL A 276 -33.81 22.46 9.47
C VAL A 276 -34.56 21.76 8.33
N SER A 277 -34.75 22.48 7.23
CA SER A 277 -35.36 21.98 5.99
C SER A 277 -34.51 22.39 4.77
N ILE A 278 -34.59 21.65 3.66
CA ILE A 278 -33.82 21.99 2.44
C ILE A 278 -34.52 23.15 1.72
N THR A 279 -33.95 24.35 1.83
CA THR A 279 -34.52 25.56 1.24
C THR A 279 -33.46 26.39 0.54
N VAL A 280 -33.89 27.25 -0.39
CA VAL A 280 -32.97 28.18 -1.09
C VAL A 280 -32.29 29.14 -0.10
N ASP A 281 -33.02 29.64 0.89
CA ASP A 281 -32.44 30.53 1.90
C ASP A 281 -31.53 29.78 2.87
N GLY A 282 -31.85 28.54 3.20
CA GLY A 282 -30.95 27.70 3.97
C GLY A 282 -29.64 27.42 3.24
N LEU A 283 -29.66 27.22 1.92
CA LEU A 283 -28.45 27.12 1.10
C LEU A 283 -27.60 28.40 1.16
N ARG A 284 -28.23 29.57 1.00
CA ARG A 284 -27.55 30.87 1.09
C ARG A 284 -26.86 31.02 2.45
N ARG A 285 -27.59 30.76 3.54
CA ARG A 285 -27.04 30.79 4.91
C ARG A 285 -25.83 29.86 5.07
N LEU A 286 -25.89 28.63 4.54
CA LEU A 286 -24.74 27.70 4.60
C LEU A 286 -23.51 28.28 3.87
N LEU A 287 -23.70 28.84 2.68
CA LEU A 287 -22.60 29.39 1.89
C LEU A 287 -22.01 30.66 2.53
N ASP A 288 -22.83 31.51 3.11
CA ASP A 288 -22.40 32.70 3.85
C ASP A 288 -21.63 32.31 5.11
N ALA A 289 -22.14 31.36 5.90
CA ALA A 289 -21.44 30.83 7.07
C ALA A 289 -20.09 30.19 6.70
N LYS A 290 -19.98 29.53 5.54
CA LYS A 290 -18.70 29.01 5.03
C LYS A 290 -17.73 30.12 4.65
N THR A 291 -18.24 31.23 4.11
CA THR A 291 -17.46 32.42 3.75
C THR A 291 -16.92 33.12 4.98
N GLN A 292 -17.80 33.44 5.94
CA GLN A 292 -17.46 34.12 7.18
C GLN A 292 -16.45 33.32 8.00
N ALA A 293 -16.67 32.01 8.17
CA ALA A 293 -15.75 31.14 8.90
C ALA A 293 -14.38 30.96 8.22
N SER A 294 -14.29 31.25 6.92
CA SER A 294 -13.00 31.26 6.23
C SER A 294 -12.28 32.59 6.42
N ALA A 295 -13.01 33.72 6.42
CA ALA A 295 -12.47 35.04 6.68
C ALA A 295 -11.99 35.20 8.13
N ALA A 296 -12.66 34.56 9.09
CA ALA A 296 -12.32 34.60 10.51
C ALA A 296 -11.07 33.77 10.90
N LYS A 297 -10.46 33.03 9.95
CA LYS A 297 -9.26 32.22 10.25
C LYS A 297 -7.99 33.08 10.19
N GLU A 298 -7.37 33.27 11.35
CA GLU A 298 -6.07 33.95 11.47
C GLU A 298 -4.91 33.17 10.85
N ASP A 299 -4.99 31.82 10.82
CA ASP A 299 -3.95 30.99 10.20
C ASP A 299 -4.01 31.07 8.66
N LYS A 300 -3.05 31.81 8.08
CA LYS A 300 -2.83 31.94 6.62
C LYS A 300 -2.79 30.59 5.90
N ARG A 301 -2.37 29.50 6.57
CA ARG A 301 -2.33 28.15 6.00
C ARG A 301 -3.71 27.56 5.71
N HIS A 302 -4.74 28.09 6.37
CA HIS A 302 -6.14 27.66 6.26
C HIS A 302 -7.09 28.78 5.81
N ALA A 303 -6.57 29.93 5.36
CA ALA A 303 -7.32 31.14 5.02
C ALA A 303 -8.41 30.99 3.94
N ASN A 304 -8.54 29.83 3.29
CA ASN A 304 -9.63 29.51 2.36
C ASN A 304 -10.27 28.13 2.62
N ALA A 305 -9.96 27.50 3.75
CA ALA A 305 -10.43 26.15 4.06
C ALA A 305 -11.92 26.18 4.43
N GLY A 306 -12.75 25.73 3.48
CA GLY A 306 -14.22 25.73 3.58
C GLY A 306 -14.91 26.64 2.56
N ASN A 307 -14.17 27.60 1.96
CA ASN A 307 -14.72 28.62 1.08
C ASN A 307 -14.34 28.48 -0.40
N ARG A 308 -13.54 27.46 -0.74
CA ARG A 308 -13.18 27.14 -2.13
C ARG A 308 -14.40 26.78 -2.94
N VAL A 309 -14.37 27.10 -4.23
CA VAL A 309 -15.47 26.83 -5.15
C VAL A 309 -15.78 25.33 -5.18
N ALA A 310 -14.76 24.48 -5.24
CA ALA A 310 -14.92 23.02 -5.22
C ALA A 310 -15.57 22.49 -3.91
N THR A 311 -15.26 23.12 -2.77
CA THR A 311 -15.84 22.73 -1.47
C THR A 311 -17.31 23.14 -1.38
N ARG A 312 -17.63 24.36 -1.83
CA ARG A 312 -19.02 24.84 -1.95
C ARG A 312 -19.83 23.99 -2.92
N HIS A 313 -19.26 23.67 -4.09
CA HIS A 313 -19.86 22.81 -5.10
C HIS A 313 -20.22 21.44 -4.51
N THR A 314 -19.29 20.82 -3.77
CA THR A 314 -19.54 19.53 -3.13
C THR A 314 -20.69 19.63 -2.12
N ALA A 315 -20.74 20.69 -1.31
CA ALA A 315 -21.84 20.88 -0.36
C ALA A 315 -23.20 21.02 -1.06
N VAL A 316 -23.28 21.85 -2.10
CA VAL A 316 -24.51 22.06 -2.89
C VAL A 316 -24.94 20.77 -3.58
N LEU A 317 -24.00 20.03 -4.19
CA LEU A 317 -24.26 18.74 -4.81
C LEU A 317 -24.81 17.71 -3.82
N ARG A 318 -24.25 17.63 -2.60
CA ARG A 318 -24.73 16.68 -1.59
C ARG A 318 -26.12 17.01 -1.09
N LEU A 319 -26.40 18.29 -0.84
CA LEU A 319 -27.74 18.73 -0.44
C LEU A 319 -28.76 18.52 -1.55
N ARG A 320 -28.41 18.79 -2.81
CA ARG A 320 -29.30 18.50 -3.95
C ARG A 320 -29.61 17.01 -4.06
N LEU A 321 -28.59 16.17 -4.01
CA LEU A 321 -28.79 14.71 -4.12
C LEU A 321 -29.66 14.18 -2.98
N PHE A 322 -29.51 14.73 -1.77
CA PHE A 322 -30.35 14.35 -0.64
C PHE A 322 -31.78 14.91 -0.78
N GLY A 323 -31.94 16.15 -1.23
CA GLY A 323 -33.25 16.73 -1.54
C GLY A 323 -34.01 15.97 -2.62
N GLU A 324 -33.31 15.39 -3.61
CA GLU A 324 -33.93 14.49 -4.57
C GLU A 324 -34.46 13.21 -3.91
N ILE A 325 -33.77 12.68 -2.88
CA ILE A 325 -34.21 11.49 -2.13
C ILE A 325 -35.38 11.82 -1.19
N LEU A 326 -35.43 13.05 -0.68
CA LEU A 326 -36.54 13.59 0.11
C LEU A 326 -37.75 13.96 -0.76
N GLU A 327 -37.61 13.96 -2.08
CA GLU A 327 -38.64 14.42 -3.03
C GLU A 327 -39.04 15.88 -2.79
N GLU A 328 -38.06 16.74 -2.49
CA GLU A 328 -38.24 18.18 -2.27
C GLU A 328 -38.82 18.89 -3.50
N ASP A 329 -39.39 20.08 -3.28
CA ASP A 329 -40.00 20.92 -4.32
C ASP A 329 -39.09 21.06 -5.56
N PRO A 330 -39.58 20.73 -6.77
CA PRO A 330 -38.85 20.89 -8.02
C PRO A 330 -38.21 22.28 -8.23
N LEU A 331 -38.83 23.35 -7.73
CA LEU A 331 -38.28 24.71 -7.80
C LEU A 331 -37.04 24.87 -6.91
N VAL A 332 -37.05 24.29 -5.70
CA VAL A 332 -35.88 24.26 -4.81
C VAL A 332 -34.76 23.46 -5.47
N LEU A 333 -35.06 22.27 -5.99
CA LEU A 333 -34.07 21.44 -6.68
C LEU A 333 -33.48 22.12 -7.93
N SER A 334 -34.31 22.86 -8.68
CA SER A 334 -33.88 23.67 -9.82
C SER A 334 -32.90 24.78 -9.41
N ALA A 335 -33.19 25.49 -8.32
CA ALA A 335 -32.28 26.51 -7.77
C ALA A 335 -30.93 25.91 -7.38
N TYR A 336 -30.91 24.74 -6.74
CA TYR A 336 -29.68 24.03 -6.40
C TYR A 336 -28.89 23.60 -7.65
N ARG A 337 -29.56 23.09 -8.70
CA ARG A 337 -28.91 22.73 -9.98
C ARG A 337 -28.26 23.94 -10.65
N ASN A 338 -28.97 25.07 -10.70
CA ASN A 338 -28.46 26.30 -11.27
C ASN A 338 -27.23 26.80 -10.50
N HIS A 339 -27.27 26.75 -9.16
CA HIS A 339 -26.14 27.14 -8.34
C HIS A 339 -24.95 26.17 -8.46
N GLU A 340 -25.20 24.86 -8.52
CA GLU A 340 -24.19 23.84 -8.80
C GLU A 340 -23.50 24.10 -10.14
N ALA A 341 -24.27 24.42 -11.20
CA ALA A 341 -23.73 24.71 -12.52
C ALA A 341 -22.79 25.93 -12.53
N VAL A 342 -23.17 27.01 -11.83
CA VAL A 342 -22.32 28.21 -11.67
C VAL A 342 -21.04 27.88 -10.91
N LEU A 343 -21.12 27.13 -9.81
CA LEU A 343 -19.92 26.72 -9.07
C LEU A 343 -19.05 25.77 -9.90
N ARG A 344 -19.65 24.91 -10.71
CA ARG A 344 -18.94 23.99 -11.60
C ARG A 344 -18.18 24.76 -12.68
N SER A 345 -18.77 25.78 -13.30
CA SER A 345 -18.08 26.62 -14.30
C SER A 345 -16.92 27.41 -13.67
N GLN A 346 -17.07 27.88 -12.43
CA GLN A 346 -16.01 28.57 -11.68
C GLN A 346 -14.89 27.63 -11.20
N THR A 347 -15.17 26.33 -11.04
CA THR A 347 -14.17 25.34 -10.60
C THR A 347 -13.02 25.21 -11.61
N GLY A 348 -13.28 25.45 -12.91
CA GLY A 348 -12.24 25.45 -13.94
C GLY A 348 -11.25 26.61 -13.85
N ALA A 349 -11.64 27.72 -13.21
CA ALA A 349 -10.80 28.91 -13.02
C ALA A 349 -9.97 28.86 -11.73
N GLU A 350 -10.36 28.05 -10.73
CA GLU A 350 -9.60 27.90 -9.49
C GLU A 350 -8.47 26.88 -9.70
N VAL A 351 -7.21 27.32 -9.66
CA VAL A 351 -6.05 26.41 -9.70
C VAL A 351 -6.16 25.43 -8.52
N PRO A 352 -6.31 24.11 -8.76
CA PRO A 352 -6.45 23.17 -7.67
C PRO A 352 -5.24 23.26 -6.74
N LEU A 353 -5.45 23.14 -5.41
CA LEU A 353 -4.41 23.22 -4.36
C LEU A 353 -3.10 22.50 -4.69
N LYS A 354 -3.23 21.38 -5.39
CA LYS A 354 -2.13 20.51 -5.77
C LYS A 354 -1.22 21.16 -6.83
N PHE A 355 -1.78 21.94 -7.74
CA PHE A 355 -1.05 22.64 -8.82
C PHE A 355 -0.39 23.92 -8.32
N GLY A 356 -1.04 24.71 -7.47
CA GLY A 356 -0.38 25.89 -6.87
C GLY A 356 0.84 25.52 -6.02
N LYS A 357 0.80 24.38 -5.30
CA LYS A 357 1.98 23.85 -4.61
C LYS A 357 3.02 23.25 -5.56
N LEU A 358 2.61 22.79 -6.74
CA LEU A 358 3.50 22.22 -7.74
C LEU A 358 4.36 23.30 -8.38
N GLU A 359 3.76 24.45 -8.71
CA GLU A 359 4.46 25.62 -9.25
C GLU A 359 5.51 26.19 -8.28
N GLN A 360 5.28 26.05 -6.98
CA GLN A 360 6.22 26.47 -5.93
C GLN A 360 7.37 25.46 -5.70
N LEU A 361 7.34 24.28 -6.33
CA LEU A 361 8.43 23.33 -6.19
C LEU A 361 9.69 23.82 -6.91
N PRO A 362 10.88 23.63 -6.32
CA PRO A 362 12.13 23.83 -7.06
C PRO A 362 12.17 22.93 -8.31
N SER A 363 12.89 23.35 -9.35
CA SER A 363 13.10 22.54 -10.57
C SER A 363 13.69 21.15 -10.28
N PHE A 364 13.61 20.24 -11.26
CA PHE A 364 14.03 18.84 -11.07
C PHE A 364 15.52 18.80 -10.72
N ALA A 365 16.32 19.61 -11.42
CA ALA A 365 17.74 19.80 -11.16
C ALA A 365 18.01 20.32 -9.72
N LYS A 366 17.28 21.34 -9.26
CA LYS A 366 17.46 21.87 -7.88
C LYS A 366 17.08 20.84 -6.81
N SER A 367 16.03 20.07 -7.06
CA SER A 367 15.58 19.00 -6.16
C SER A 367 16.59 17.86 -6.10
N TRP A 368 17.22 17.53 -7.24
CA TRP A 368 18.28 16.54 -7.33
C TRP A 368 19.56 17.00 -6.64
N ALA A 369 19.97 18.26 -6.85
CA ALA A 369 21.11 18.87 -6.17
C ALA A 369 20.94 18.79 -4.64
N LEU A 370 19.75 19.13 -4.12
CA LEU A 370 19.44 18.98 -2.70
C LEU A 370 19.64 17.54 -2.20
N ALA A 371 19.20 16.53 -2.96
CA ALA A 371 19.41 15.14 -2.57
C ALA A 371 20.92 14.83 -2.47
N GLY A 372 21.70 15.28 -3.45
CA GLY A 372 23.15 15.18 -3.46
C GLY A 372 23.80 15.86 -2.25
N ASP A 373 23.39 17.10 -1.94
CA ASP A 373 23.90 17.86 -0.80
C ASP A 373 23.61 17.16 0.53
N LEU A 374 22.40 16.60 0.69
CA LEU A 374 22.02 15.83 1.88
C LEU A 374 22.87 14.56 2.01
N LEU A 375 23.16 13.88 0.90
CA LEU A 375 24.03 12.70 0.89
C LEU A 375 25.47 13.08 1.27
N ALA A 376 26.02 14.13 0.68
CA ALA A 376 27.35 14.63 1.01
C ALA A 376 27.46 15.08 2.48
N ALA A 377 26.47 15.81 2.98
CA ALA A 377 26.40 16.22 4.38
C ALA A 377 26.24 15.03 5.34
N SER A 378 25.68 13.91 4.89
CA SER A 378 25.61 12.70 5.73
C SER A 378 27.01 12.12 5.98
N VAL A 379 27.91 12.17 5.00
CA VAL A 379 29.28 11.64 5.11
C VAL A 379 30.09 12.44 6.13
N THR A 380 29.97 13.76 6.13
CA THR A 380 30.72 14.67 7.03
C THR A 380 30.07 14.84 8.41
N ALA A 381 28.88 14.26 8.64
CA ALA A 381 28.18 14.40 9.91
C ALA A 381 28.93 13.71 11.07
N LYS A 382 29.15 14.48 12.15
CA LYS A 382 29.89 14.03 13.35
C LYS A 382 29.20 12.89 14.11
N THR A 383 27.87 12.90 14.20
CA THR A 383 27.13 11.90 14.97
C THR A 383 26.43 10.90 14.06
N LYS A 384 26.41 9.61 14.48
CA LYS A 384 25.70 8.54 13.79
C LYS A 384 24.22 8.86 13.57
N ARG A 385 23.57 9.51 14.55
CA ARG A 385 22.17 9.94 14.45
C ARG A 385 21.93 10.94 13.33
N THR A 386 22.76 11.98 13.25
CA THR A 386 22.64 12.99 12.19
C THR A 386 22.95 12.39 10.83
N ARG A 387 23.99 11.55 10.73
CA ARG A 387 24.36 10.82 9.51
C ARG A 387 23.21 10.01 8.95
N ILE A 388 22.65 9.09 9.75
CA ILE A 388 21.53 8.23 9.32
C ILE A 388 20.29 9.06 8.94
N ARG A 389 19.99 10.13 9.69
CA ARG A 389 18.89 11.03 9.35
C ARG A 389 19.09 11.68 7.97
N LEU A 390 20.24 12.30 7.72
CA LEU A 390 20.52 12.99 6.46
C LEU A 390 20.53 12.02 5.27
N LEU A 391 21.08 10.83 5.47
CA LEU A 391 21.07 9.75 4.49
C LEU A 391 19.65 9.30 4.12
N ASN A 392 18.80 9.06 5.12
CA ASN A 392 17.38 8.74 4.90
C ASN A 392 16.66 9.90 4.17
N GLU A 393 16.95 11.15 4.52
CA GLU A 393 16.37 12.32 3.86
C GLU A 393 16.80 12.42 2.39
N ALA A 394 18.10 12.22 2.11
CA ALA A 394 18.66 12.23 0.74
C ALA A 394 17.95 11.20 -0.15
N VAL A 395 17.85 9.95 0.33
CA VAL A 395 17.21 8.87 -0.43
C VAL A 395 15.70 9.11 -0.56
N ALA A 396 15.03 9.64 0.46
CA ALA A 396 13.60 9.93 0.39
C ALA A 396 13.27 11.04 -0.64
N VAL A 397 14.16 12.01 -0.83
CA VAL A 397 14.03 13.00 -1.90
C VAL A 397 14.31 12.35 -3.25
N ALA A 398 15.47 11.72 -3.42
CA ALA A 398 15.91 11.12 -4.68
C ALA A 398 14.93 10.06 -5.19
N LEU A 399 14.52 9.11 -4.34
CA LEU A 399 13.67 7.99 -4.76
C LEU A 399 12.30 8.45 -5.24
N TRP A 400 11.65 9.39 -4.53
CA TRP A 400 10.32 9.89 -4.90
C TRP A 400 10.30 10.78 -6.15
N MET A 401 11.46 11.25 -6.61
CA MET A 401 11.60 11.96 -7.89
C MET A 401 11.53 11.01 -9.09
N PHE A 402 12.08 9.80 -8.96
CA PHE A 402 12.10 8.79 -10.04
C PHE A 402 10.94 7.80 -9.93
N ILE A 403 10.51 7.50 -8.71
CA ILE A 403 9.46 6.52 -8.42
C ILE A 403 8.47 7.17 -7.46
N PRO A 404 7.46 7.86 -7.98
CA PRO A 404 6.54 8.63 -7.16
C PRO A 404 5.49 7.71 -6.49
N LEU A 405 5.96 6.87 -5.56
CA LEU A 405 5.14 5.91 -4.82
C LEU A 405 4.06 6.60 -4.00
N ARG A 406 2.91 5.95 -3.82
CA ARG A 406 1.94 6.37 -2.80
C ARG A 406 2.55 6.12 -1.42
N LEU A 407 2.08 6.85 -0.40
CA LEU A 407 2.66 6.75 0.94
C LEU A 407 2.49 5.36 1.57
N GLU A 408 1.38 4.68 1.30
CA GLU A 408 1.16 3.29 1.76
C GLU A 408 2.15 2.32 1.13
N ASP A 409 2.53 2.55 -0.13
CA ASP A 409 3.47 1.72 -0.89
C ASP A 409 4.94 2.05 -0.54
N GLY A 410 5.19 3.08 0.27
CA GLY A 410 6.53 3.54 0.64
C GLY A 410 7.24 2.70 1.71
N LYS A 411 6.61 1.64 2.22
CA LYS A 411 7.20 0.70 3.20
C LYS A 411 8.04 -0.36 2.52
N LEU A 412 9.12 0.08 1.89
CA LEU A 412 10.02 -0.81 1.14
C LEU A 412 10.91 -1.62 2.09
N ILE A 413 11.22 -2.84 1.69
CA ILE A 413 12.04 -3.82 2.42
C ILE A 413 13.14 -4.31 1.48
N TRP A 414 14.38 -4.36 1.97
CA TRP A 414 15.51 -4.91 1.24
C TRP A 414 15.29 -6.40 0.94
N GLY A 415 15.57 -6.83 -0.29
CA GLY A 415 15.43 -8.23 -0.70
C GLY A 415 14.01 -8.65 -1.07
N GLU A 416 13.00 -8.00 -0.52
CA GLU A 416 11.61 -8.18 -0.94
C GLU A 416 11.27 -7.19 -2.06
N HIS A 417 11.35 -5.90 -1.75
CA HIS A 417 10.92 -4.82 -2.64
C HIS A 417 12.06 -4.16 -3.41
N VAL A 418 13.27 -4.15 -2.83
CA VAL A 418 14.45 -3.54 -3.46
C VAL A 418 15.59 -4.54 -3.49
N ARG A 419 16.10 -4.86 -4.68
CA ARG A 419 17.18 -5.84 -4.91
C ARG A 419 18.27 -5.24 -5.76
N PHE A 420 19.51 -5.70 -5.62
CA PHE A 420 20.62 -5.32 -6.48
C PHE A 420 21.00 -6.51 -7.37
N ASP A 421 21.14 -6.30 -8.68
CA ASP A 421 21.44 -7.36 -9.65
C ASP A 421 22.94 -7.49 -10.01
N GLY A 422 23.79 -6.67 -9.39
CA GLY A 422 25.22 -6.58 -9.71
C GLY A 422 25.58 -5.27 -10.41
N GLU A 423 24.64 -4.66 -11.12
CA GLU A 423 24.84 -3.38 -11.81
C GLU A 423 23.91 -2.30 -11.23
N ARG A 424 22.63 -2.63 -11.04
CA ARG A 424 21.59 -1.67 -10.66
C ARG A 424 20.64 -2.26 -9.64
N TYR A 425 19.98 -1.35 -8.94
CA TYR A 425 18.86 -1.72 -8.11
C TYR A 425 17.60 -1.96 -8.96
N HIS A 426 16.74 -2.85 -8.50
CA HIS A 426 15.41 -3.11 -9.01
C HIS A 426 14.39 -2.83 -7.92
N ILE A 427 13.20 -2.42 -8.35
CA ILE A 427 12.02 -2.37 -7.51
C ILE A 427 11.04 -3.46 -7.91
N ASP A 428 10.39 -4.05 -6.93
CA ASP A 428 9.26 -4.97 -7.10
C ASP A 428 8.23 -4.66 -6.01
N VAL A 429 7.21 -3.88 -6.35
CA VAL A 429 6.17 -3.45 -5.42
C VAL A 429 4.80 -3.69 -6.05
N VAL A 430 3.92 -4.37 -5.34
CA VAL A 430 2.50 -4.42 -5.70
C VAL A 430 1.78 -3.27 -4.99
N THR A 431 1.17 -2.37 -5.76
CA THR A 431 0.58 -1.15 -5.19
C THR A 431 -0.75 -1.43 -4.49
N ASN A 432 -0.91 -0.94 -3.26
CA ASN A 432 -2.08 -1.28 -2.42
C ASN A 432 -3.43 -0.80 -2.99
N LYS A 433 -3.43 0.23 -3.84
CA LYS A 433 -4.69 0.83 -4.33
C LYS A 433 -5.22 0.17 -5.60
N ALA A 434 -4.35 -0.32 -6.46
CA ALA A 434 -4.72 -0.83 -7.78
C ALA A 434 -4.30 -2.29 -7.99
N ASP A 435 -3.61 -2.88 -7.01
CA ASP A 435 -2.96 -4.19 -7.11
C ASP A 435 -2.02 -4.28 -8.33
N GLU A 436 -1.52 -3.12 -8.78
CA GLU A 436 -0.68 -3.03 -9.97
C GLU A 436 0.79 -3.24 -9.56
N PRO A 437 1.51 -4.14 -10.24
CA PRO A 437 2.93 -4.33 -10.02
C PRO A 437 3.73 -3.17 -10.63
N LEU A 438 4.52 -2.51 -9.80
CA LEU A 438 5.59 -1.61 -10.21
C LEU A 438 6.91 -2.36 -10.11
N ARG A 439 7.35 -2.88 -11.26
CA ARG A 439 8.53 -3.75 -11.38
C ARG A 439 9.53 -3.18 -12.37
N GLY A 440 10.81 -3.29 -12.04
CA GLY A 440 11.87 -3.07 -13.01
C GLY A 440 13.12 -2.42 -12.45
N ARG A 441 14.07 -2.16 -13.36
CA ARG A 441 15.34 -1.51 -13.06
C ARG A 441 15.13 -0.08 -12.62
N LEU A 442 15.78 0.27 -11.51
CA LEU A 442 15.91 1.65 -11.07
C LEU A 442 16.93 2.39 -11.91
N HIS A 443 16.70 3.69 -12.05
CA HIS A 443 17.63 4.55 -12.76
C HIS A 443 19.00 4.54 -12.05
N LYS A 444 20.09 4.42 -12.82
CA LYS A 444 21.47 4.27 -12.31
C LYS A 444 21.90 5.38 -11.34
N LEU A 445 21.31 6.56 -11.46
CA LEU A 445 21.57 7.69 -10.58
C LEU A 445 21.13 7.44 -9.13
N LEU A 446 20.22 6.49 -8.89
CA LEU A 446 19.79 6.12 -7.54
C LEU A 446 20.77 5.17 -6.85
N THR A 447 21.66 4.50 -7.59
CA THR A 447 22.58 3.50 -7.04
C THR A 447 23.45 4.06 -5.89
N PRO A 448 24.13 5.22 -6.03
CA PRO A 448 24.95 5.76 -4.95
C PRO A 448 24.16 6.08 -3.67
N PHE A 449 22.89 6.45 -3.80
CA PHE A 449 22.01 6.74 -2.67
C PHE A 449 21.61 5.46 -1.94
N LEU A 450 21.22 4.44 -2.71
CA LEU A 450 20.79 3.14 -2.18
C LEU A 450 21.96 2.36 -1.57
N ASP A 451 23.15 2.41 -2.17
CA ASP A 451 24.37 1.83 -1.61
C ASP A 451 24.71 2.49 -0.28
N ALA A 452 24.72 3.82 -0.23
CA ALA A 452 24.97 4.55 1.01
C ALA A 452 23.94 4.19 2.09
N LEU A 453 22.67 4.01 1.72
CA LEU A 453 21.60 3.59 2.63
C LEU A 453 21.77 2.16 3.15
N ALA A 454 22.24 1.23 2.31
CA ALA A 454 22.58 -0.13 2.71
C ALA A 454 23.79 -0.13 3.68
N CYS A 455 24.84 0.62 3.36
CA CYS A 455 26.05 0.76 4.17
C CYS A 455 25.80 1.49 5.49
N ARG A 456 24.84 2.41 5.57
CA ARG A 456 24.50 3.16 6.79
C ARG A 456 25.69 3.90 7.43
N GLY A 457 26.61 4.37 6.59
CA GLY A 457 27.82 5.06 7.02
C GLY A 457 28.98 4.14 7.42
N VAL A 458 28.87 2.83 7.13
CA VAL A 458 30.02 1.93 6.99
C VAL A 458 30.68 2.19 5.64
N ASP A 459 31.97 1.85 5.52
CA ASP A 459 32.73 1.99 4.28
C ASP A 459 32.06 1.27 3.10
N ARG A 460 32.23 1.82 1.88
CA ARG A 460 31.65 1.29 0.64
C ARG A 460 32.26 -0.04 0.24
N ASP A 461 33.47 -0.36 0.68
CA ASP A 461 34.07 -1.68 0.44
C ASP A 461 33.25 -2.82 1.06
N TYR A 462 32.43 -2.50 2.08
CA TYR A 462 31.49 -3.45 2.67
C TYR A 462 30.10 -3.42 2.04
N ALA A 463 29.85 -2.66 0.96
CA ALA A 463 28.51 -2.49 0.40
C ALA A 463 27.83 -3.83 0.06
N ASP A 464 28.56 -4.78 -0.52
CA ASP A 464 28.03 -6.10 -0.83
C ASP A 464 27.62 -6.87 0.42
N HIS A 465 28.48 -6.87 1.44
CA HIS A 465 28.20 -7.51 2.72
C HIS A 465 27.01 -6.85 3.43
N MET A 466 26.96 -5.52 3.48
CA MET A 466 25.91 -4.75 4.12
C MET A 466 24.57 -4.91 3.40
N ARG A 467 24.58 -5.01 2.06
CA ARG A 467 23.39 -5.35 1.27
C ARG A 467 22.90 -6.76 1.58
N ALA A 468 23.79 -7.74 1.56
CA ALA A 468 23.44 -9.13 1.88
C ALA A 468 22.85 -9.25 3.30
N GLN A 469 23.46 -8.59 4.28
CA GLN A 469 22.95 -8.56 5.66
C GLN A 469 21.58 -7.89 5.74
N ALA A 470 21.37 -6.75 5.07
CA ALA A 470 20.08 -6.06 5.07
C ALA A 470 18.97 -6.91 4.45
N ILE A 471 19.29 -7.69 3.41
CA ILE A 471 18.38 -8.66 2.78
C ILE A 471 18.07 -9.83 3.73
N ASP A 472 19.09 -10.42 4.34
CA ASP A 472 18.97 -11.60 5.21
C ASP A 472 18.03 -11.34 6.40
N VAL A 473 18.14 -10.16 7.02
CA VAL A 473 17.31 -9.78 8.17
C VAL A 473 15.97 -9.14 7.78
N GLY A 474 15.63 -9.08 6.50
CA GLY A 474 14.39 -8.43 6.02
C GLY A 474 14.28 -6.97 6.44
N ALA A 475 15.39 -6.23 6.36
CA ALA A 475 15.43 -4.86 6.85
C ALA A 475 14.56 -3.91 6.03
N GLY A 476 13.84 -3.02 6.71
CA GLY A 476 13.21 -1.88 6.06
C GLY A 476 14.23 -1.00 5.33
N LEU A 477 13.81 -0.37 4.23
CA LEU A 477 14.65 0.54 3.44
C LEU A 477 15.06 1.74 4.30
N PHE A 478 14.08 2.45 4.86
CA PHE A 478 14.29 3.57 5.76
C PHE A 478 14.27 3.11 7.22
N ARG A 479 15.39 3.30 7.92
CA ARG A 479 15.56 2.87 9.32
C ARG A 479 16.15 3.97 10.20
N ASP A 480 15.73 4.02 11.45
CA ASP A 480 16.37 4.87 12.45
C ASP A 480 17.71 4.29 12.92
N VAL A 481 18.41 4.99 13.81
CA VAL A 481 19.72 4.56 14.36
C VAL A 481 19.70 3.19 15.04
N SER A 482 18.56 2.78 15.60
CA SER A 482 18.39 1.47 16.25
C SER A 482 18.16 0.34 15.24
N GLY A 483 17.92 0.68 13.97
CA GLY A 483 17.58 -0.28 12.92
C GLY A 483 16.08 -0.52 12.77
N LYS A 484 15.24 0.14 13.57
CA LYS A 484 13.79 0.07 13.43
C LYS A 484 13.34 0.82 12.18
N MET A 485 12.39 0.22 11.46
CA MET A 485 11.80 0.82 10.26
C MET A 485 11.07 2.12 10.59
N LEU A 486 11.28 3.14 9.76
CA LEU A 486 10.59 4.42 9.87
C LEU A 486 9.12 4.31 9.40
N SER A 487 8.27 5.22 9.86
CA SER A 487 6.84 5.19 9.54
C SER A 487 6.56 5.45 8.06
N LYS A 488 5.42 4.96 7.55
CA LYS A 488 4.96 5.21 6.16
C LYS A 488 4.85 6.69 5.79
N GLY A 489 4.64 7.56 6.79
CA GLY A 489 4.56 9.00 6.59
C GLY A 489 5.92 9.69 6.46
N TYR A 490 7.02 8.97 6.70
CA TYR A 490 8.36 9.55 6.77
C TYR A 490 8.77 10.27 5.47
N PRO A 491 8.64 9.69 4.26
CA PRO A 491 8.94 10.43 3.03
C PRO A 491 8.15 11.73 2.91
N SER A 492 6.86 11.73 3.27
CA SER A 492 6.07 12.97 3.26
C SER A 492 6.54 14.00 4.28
N SER A 493 7.12 13.57 5.41
CA SER A 493 7.68 14.49 6.41
C SER A 493 8.96 15.15 5.90
N VAL A 494 9.82 14.38 5.22
CA VAL A 494 11.05 14.88 4.57
C VAL A 494 10.71 15.88 3.47
N TRP A 495 9.78 15.53 2.59
CA TRP A 495 9.32 16.44 1.54
C TRP A 495 8.71 17.72 2.11
N ARG A 496 7.96 17.65 3.22
CA ARG A 496 7.39 18.86 3.85
C ARG A 496 8.48 19.76 4.44
N LYS A 497 9.52 19.17 5.01
CA LYS A 497 10.66 19.91 5.57
C LYS A 497 11.33 20.75 4.49
N HIS A 498 11.64 20.11 3.35
CA HIS A 498 12.48 20.68 2.29
C HIS A 498 11.72 21.45 1.21
N PHE A 499 10.51 21.01 0.87
CA PHE A 499 9.73 21.56 -0.24
C PHE A 499 8.38 22.16 0.17
N LYS A 500 8.06 22.16 1.47
CA LYS A 500 6.75 22.59 2.03
C LYS A 500 5.54 21.85 1.44
N ALA A 501 5.77 20.74 0.75
CA ALA A 501 4.76 19.87 0.14
C ALA A 501 4.94 18.41 0.61
N GLY A 502 3.89 17.59 0.56
CA GLY A 502 4.03 16.16 0.85
C GLY A 502 4.56 15.38 -0.35
N ALA A 503 5.20 14.23 -0.12
CA ALA A 503 5.83 13.43 -1.18
C ALA A 503 4.88 13.01 -2.32
N HIS A 504 3.58 12.90 -2.05
CA HIS A 504 2.56 12.64 -3.06
C HIS A 504 2.48 13.69 -4.18
N ILE A 505 3.06 14.88 -3.98
CA ILE A 505 3.13 15.90 -5.03
C ILE A 505 4.06 15.48 -6.18
N SER A 506 5.04 14.61 -5.91
CA SER A 506 5.97 14.12 -6.93
C SER A 506 5.23 13.38 -8.06
N ARG A 507 4.10 12.73 -7.76
CA ARG A 507 3.22 12.11 -8.76
C ARG A 507 2.70 13.12 -9.78
N SER A 508 2.19 14.27 -9.30
CA SER A 508 1.71 15.34 -10.18
C SER A 508 2.85 16.05 -10.91
N ARG A 509 4.02 16.11 -10.26
CA ARG A 509 5.22 16.63 -10.89
C ARG A 509 5.63 15.77 -12.09
N VAL A 510 5.74 14.46 -11.92
CA VAL A 510 6.07 13.53 -13.01
C VAL A 510 5.08 13.67 -14.17
N HIS A 511 3.78 13.73 -13.87
CA HIS A 511 2.75 13.98 -14.91
C HIS A 511 2.93 15.31 -15.64
N THR A 512 3.31 16.37 -14.94
CA THR A 512 3.49 17.69 -15.56
C THR A 512 4.75 17.76 -16.39
N GLU A 513 5.87 17.22 -15.88
CA GLU A 513 7.18 17.30 -16.52
C GLU A 513 7.26 16.35 -17.72
N LEU A 514 6.79 15.11 -17.60
CA LEU A 514 6.74 14.18 -18.72
C LEU A 514 5.62 14.51 -19.70
N GLY A 515 4.52 15.11 -19.24
CA GLY A 515 3.42 15.51 -20.13
C GLY A 515 3.86 16.50 -21.22
N VAL A 516 4.92 17.29 -20.99
CA VAL A 516 5.51 18.19 -22.01
C VAL A 516 6.05 17.40 -23.22
N LEU A 517 6.33 16.11 -23.07
CA LEU A 517 6.76 15.24 -24.16
C LEU A 517 5.59 14.70 -25.01
N GLY A 518 4.35 15.15 -24.74
CA GLY A 518 3.17 14.71 -25.48
C GLY A 518 2.63 13.34 -25.02
N PRO A 519 1.90 12.61 -25.88
CA PRO A 519 1.21 11.37 -25.52
C PRO A 519 2.11 10.31 -24.87
N GLU A 520 3.29 10.07 -25.44
CA GLU A 520 4.26 9.09 -24.92
C GLU A 520 4.73 9.44 -23.50
N GLY A 521 4.96 10.73 -23.23
CA GLY A 521 5.32 11.20 -21.91
C GLY A 521 4.21 11.02 -20.88
N VAL A 522 2.95 11.20 -21.28
CA VAL A 522 1.81 10.94 -20.40
C VAL A 522 1.67 9.44 -20.11
N GLU A 523 1.85 8.57 -21.10
CA GLU A 523 1.85 7.11 -20.89
C GLU A 523 2.98 6.67 -19.96
N ALA A 524 4.19 7.19 -20.16
CA ALA A 524 5.32 6.96 -19.27
C ALA A 524 5.03 7.44 -17.84
N ALA A 525 4.39 8.61 -17.68
CA ALA A 525 3.99 9.13 -16.38
C ALA A 525 2.93 8.25 -15.70
N LEU A 526 1.96 7.72 -16.45
CA LEU A 526 0.95 6.79 -15.95
C LEU A 526 1.58 5.48 -15.48
N ALA A 527 2.49 4.91 -16.28
CA ALA A 527 3.23 3.70 -15.94
C ALA A 527 4.09 3.87 -14.69
N LEU A 528 4.90 4.94 -14.60
CA LEU A 528 5.72 5.25 -13.42
C LEU A 528 4.88 5.47 -12.15
N ASN A 529 3.64 5.91 -12.32
CA ASN A 529 2.71 6.12 -11.23
C ASN A 529 1.86 4.89 -10.87
N ALA A 530 1.95 3.79 -11.63
CA ALA A 530 1.02 2.65 -11.55
C ALA A 530 -0.45 3.12 -11.57
N GLN A 531 -0.82 3.76 -12.69
CA GLN A 531 -2.16 4.28 -12.96
C GLN A 531 -2.62 3.85 -14.35
N ARG A 532 -3.81 3.24 -14.42
CA ARG A 532 -4.46 2.86 -15.69
C ARG A 532 -5.75 3.62 -16.01
N ASP A 533 -6.19 4.52 -15.14
CA ASP A 533 -7.47 5.22 -15.30
C ASP A 533 -7.47 6.18 -16.51
N PRO A 534 -8.30 5.94 -17.55
CA PRO A 534 -8.40 6.79 -18.73
C PRO A 534 -8.76 8.24 -18.40
N ARG A 535 -9.50 8.49 -17.31
CA ARG A 535 -9.84 9.86 -16.87
C ARG A 535 -8.63 10.61 -16.35
N THR A 536 -7.71 9.90 -15.68
CA THR A 536 -6.44 10.48 -15.24
C THR A 536 -5.55 10.80 -16.45
N ALA A 537 -5.53 9.93 -17.46
CA ALA A 537 -4.82 10.17 -18.71
C ALA A 537 -5.34 11.41 -19.45
N ALA A 538 -6.66 11.48 -19.68
CA ALA A 538 -7.31 12.59 -20.39
C ALA A 538 -7.09 13.94 -19.69
N PHE A 539 -7.12 13.96 -18.35
CA PHE A 539 -6.89 15.18 -17.58
C PHE A 539 -5.48 15.77 -17.79
N TYR A 540 -4.44 14.93 -17.80
CA TYR A 540 -3.07 15.41 -18.01
C TYR A 540 -2.72 15.62 -19.48
N GLN A 541 -3.30 14.84 -20.40
CA GLN A 541 -3.19 15.07 -21.84
C GLN A 541 -3.73 16.45 -22.23
N GLY A 542 -4.95 16.81 -21.79
CA GLY A 542 -5.57 18.08 -22.19
C GLY A 542 -4.75 19.32 -21.83
N GLY A 543 -4.19 19.37 -20.61
CA GLY A 543 -3.41 20.53 -20.14
C GLY A 543 -1.95 20.56 -20.62
N ALA A 544 -1.37 19.41 -20.98
CA ALA A 544 0.00 19.36 -21.49
C ALA A 544 0.05 19.57 -23.01
N LEU A 545 -0.89 18.97 -23.75
CA LEU A 545 -0.99 19.09 -25.21
C LEU A 545 -1.18 20.56 -25.63
N SER A 546 -2.06 21.31 -24.95
CA SER A 546 -2.28 22.73 -25.24
C SER A 546 -1.02 23.59 -25.04
N ARG A 547 -0.22 23.31 -24.00
CA ARG A 547 1.04 24.04 -23.73
C ARG A 547 2.14 23.67 -24.72
N VAL A 548 2.23 22.40 -25.10
CA VAL A 548 3.20 21.92 -26.11
C VAL A 548 2.86 22.45 -27.50
N GLN A 549 1.59 22.44 -27.87
CA GLN A 549 1.14 23.02 -29.14
C GLN A 549 1.38 24.53 -29.20
N MET A 550 1.15 25.25 -28.09
CA MET A 550 1.45 26.67 -28.01
C MET A 550 2.95 26.94 -28.15
N ARG A 551 3.82 26.20 -27.44
CA ARG A 551 5.27 26.36 -27.57
C ARG A 551 5.77 26.00 -28.97
N ARG A 552 5.31 24.88 -29.54
CA ARG A 552 5.66 24.48 -30.90
C ARG A 552 5.20 25.52 -31.93
N GLY A 553 4.03 26.13 -31.73
CA GLY A 553 3.56 27.24 -32.54
C GLY A 553 4.43 28.49 -32.40
N GLN A 554 4.92 28.79 -31.18
CA GLN A 554 5.89 29.87 -30.95
C GLN A 554 7.24 29.59 -31.62
N ASP A 555 7.78 28.38 -31.47
CA ASP A 555 9.04 27.98 -32.11
C ASP A 555 8.93 28.06 -33.64
N MET A 556 7.79 27.66 -34.23
CA MET A 556 7.53 27.80 -35.67
C MET A 556 7.37 29.25 -36.11
N LEU A 557 6.80 30.12 -35.27
CA LEU A 557 6.71 31.56 -35.55
C LEU A 557 8.10 32.22 -35.48
N ASP A 558 8.92 31.83 -34.51
CA ASP A 558 10.29 32.33 -34.38
C ASP A 558 11.16 31.89 -35.57
N GLU A 559 10.96 30.66 -36.08
CA GLU A 559 11.62 30.15 -37.28
C GLU A 559 11.17 30.92 -38.54
N LEU A 560 9.86 31.11 -38.74
CA LEU A 560 9.30 31.90 -39.86
C LEU A 560 9.73 33.37 -39.82
N ILE A 561 9.77 33.99 -38.63
CA ILE A 561 10.24 35.37 -38.47
C ILE A 561 11.76 35.45 -38.73
N GLY A 562 12.51 34.46 -38.24
CA GLY A 562 13.95 34.34 -38.48
C GLY A 562 14.31 34.18 -39.96
N GLU A 563 13.48 33.47 -40.74
CA GLU A 563 13.62 33.37 -42.20
C GLU A 563 13.37 34.74 -42.87
N THR A 564 12.34 35.48 -42.47
CA THR A 564 12.03 36.80 -43.05
C THR A 564 12.96 37.95 -42.65
N LEU A 565 13.78 37.79 -41.61
CA LEU A 565 14.74 38.81 -41.15
C LEU A 565 16.17 38.55 -41.65
N ASN A 566 16.41 37.41 -42.29
CA ASN A 566 17.69 37.04 -42.92
C ASN A 566 17.66 37.14 -44.45
N ASP A 567 16.51 37.52 -45.03
CA ASP A 567 16.35 38.08 -46.37
C ASP A 567 16.27 39.62 -46.29
#